data_AF-A0A8B5UBX3-F1
#
_entry.id   AF-A0A8B5UBX3-F1
#
_cell.length_a   1.000
_cell.length_b   1.000
_cell.length_c   1.000
_cell.angle_alpha   90.00
_cell.angle_beta   90.00
_cell.angle_gamma   90.00
#
_symmetry.space_group_name_H-M   'P 1'
#
loop_
_entity.id
_entity.type
_entity.pdbx_description
1 polymer ?
#
loop_
_entity_poly.entity_id
_entity_poly.type
_entity_poly.pdbx_seq_one_letter_code
_entity_poly.pdbx_strand_id
1 'polypeptide(L)'
;MGWRKRSTLRENEILNSPADYFKIDMRTVFQENSFSVFAKQVVESRLPELKKIGGIEKLLPSLVEEEEANILIGAEQEAQIRKNLASSLPKKYLKLLDQKSIGHIQFIDYMSRSREEPFIENLINWLENEGEWKDKFNNYFHAYLFSIRKGKSGIRKYYTGWDTFILLANNNIRYLIELVNKSIQIYLDNQSIAQIQYIDFDSQTKATQIIAKKNFTELEGISINGATLTKLLLGLGRLFEVLASNSEGHAPEVNQFYLNKTSEENQNVEAILTHAVMHLALIRIPGTKIGDITSTRDFDYMIHPIFAPFFVFSHRKKRKLALEATDIITLIDDPKKALKHLIQKNKRPAEVLQSSLPDQLDLFGEYLNVSN
;
A
#
# COMPACT_ATOMS: atom_id res chain seq x y z
N MET A 1 20.61 4.93 -8.52
CA MET A 1 21.41 5.66 -9.53
C MET A 1 22.89 5.37 -9.31
N GLY A 2 23.56 4.78 -10.31
CA GLY A 2 24.99 4.47 -10.24
C GLY A 2 25.88 5.70 -10.45
N TRP A 3 27.13 5.62 -10.00
CA TRP A 3 28.13 6.68 -10.17
C TRP A 3 28.42 6.88 -11.65
N ARG A 4 28.24 8.11 -12.14
CA ARG A 4 28.50 8.47 -13.55
C ARG A 4 29.96 8.84 -13.81
N LYS A 5 30.75 9.11 -12.77
CA LYS A 5 32.18 9.47 -12.85
C LYS A 5 33.00 8.51 -11.99
N ARG A 6 34.07 7.94 -12.58
CA ARG A 6 34.96 6.95 -11.93
C ARG A 6 36.40 7.44 -11.77
N SER A 7 36.63 8.74 -12.01
CA SER A 7 37.92 9.39 -11.92
C SER A 7 37.85 10.59 -10.98
N THR A 8 39.02 11.00 -10.46
CA THR A 8 39.15 12.22 -9.64
C THR A 8 39.05 13.49 -10.52
N LEU A 9 39.49 14.64 -10.01
CA LEU A 9 39.67 15.84 -10.83
C LEU A 9 40.76 15.64 -11.91
N ARG A 10 41.65 14.65 -11.74
CA ARG A 10 42.57 14.19 -12.79
C ARG A 10 41.95 13.00 -13.52
N GLU A 11 41.74 13.15 -14.83
CA GLU A 11 41.02 12.14 -15.63
C GLU A 11 41.70 10.76 -15.65
N ASN A 12 43.02 10.71 -15.48
CA ASN A 12 43.82 9.48 -15.50
C ASN A 12 43.90 8.77 -14.15
N GLU A 13 43.37 9.36 -13.08
CA GLU A 13 43.37 8.77 -11.75
C GLU A 13 42.02 8.11 -11.51
N ILE A 14 42.00 6.78 -11.59
CA ILE A 14 40.80 5.96 -11.41
C ILE A 14 40.55 5.78 -9.92
N LEU A 15 39.31 6.01 -9.49
CA LEU A 15 38.87 5.71 -8.13
C LEU A 15 38.86 4.20 -7.90
N ASN A 16 39.61 3.74 -6.89
CA ASN A 16 39.70 2.36 -6.46
C ASN A 16 38.97 2.15 -5.12
N SER A 17 38.21 1.07 -5.01
CA SER A 17 37.68 0.60 -3.72
C SER A 17 38.59 -0.51 -3.18
N PRO A 18 38.97 -0.51 -1.89
CA PRO A 18 38.51 0.37 -0.82
C PRO A 18 39.34 1.64 -0.59
N ALA A 19 40.43 1.84 -1.36
CA ALA A 19 41.44 2.86 -1.07
C ALA A 19 40.91 4.31 -1.17
N ASP A 20 40.15 4.63 -2.23
CA ASP A 20 39.63 5.97 -2.50
C ASP A 20 38.15 6.12 -2.08
N TYR A 21 37.42 5.01 -2.06
CA TYR A 21 36.04 4.94 -1.58
C TYR A 21 35.69 3.52 -1.15
N PHE A 22 34.76 3.36 -0.22
CA PHE A 22 34.30 2.05 0.21
C PHE A 22 32.91 1.76 -0.35
N LYS A 23 32.78 0.69 -1.16
CA LYS A 23 31.47 0.22 -1.61
C LYS A 23 30.74 -0.49 -0.47
N ILE A 24 29.76 0.19 0.09
CA ILE A 24 28.85 -0.42 1.06
C ILE A 24 27.70 -1.06 0.29
N ASP A 25 27.56 -2.38 0.38
CA ASP A 25 26.30 -3.00 0.02
C ASP A 25 25.30 -2.70 1.14
N MET A 26 24.47 -1.68 0.89
CA MET A 26 23.44 -1.23 1.82
C MET A 26 22.49 -2.37 2.21
N ARG A 27 22.35 -3.44 1.40
CA ARG A 27 21.54 -4.62 1.76
C ARG A 27 22.19 -5.49 2.83
N THR A 28 23.53 -5.48 2.90
CA THR A 28 24.30 -6.20 3.94
C THR A 28 24.45 -5.38 5.21
N VAL A 29 24.52 -4.05 5.09
CA VAL A 29 24.59 -3.12 6.22
C VAL A 29 23.21 -2.88 6.83
N PHE A 30 22.17 -2.84 6.00
CA PHE A 30 20.79 -2.74 6.44
C PHE A 30 20.07 -4.09 6.42
N GLN A 31 20.30 -4.92 7.44
CA GLN A 31 19.31 -5.96 7.81
C GLN A 31 18.01 -5.27 8.27
N GLU A 32 16.83 -5.90 8.14
CA GLU A 32 15.52 -5.23 8.27
C GLU A 32 15.38 -4.32 9.52
N ASN A 33 15.95 -4.70 10.66
CA ASN A 33 15.91 -3.88 11.90
C ASN A 33 16.88 -2.69 11.91
N SER A 34 17.96 -2.75 11.15
CA SER A 34 18.99 -1.69 11.15
C SER A 34 18.61 -0.48 10.29
N PHE A 35 17.72 -0.63 9.29
CA PHE A 35 17.25 0.53 8.53
C PHE A 35 16.37 1.44 9.40
N SER A 36 15.42 0.89 10.17
CA SER A 36 14.54 1.70 11.04
C SER A 36 15.34 2.50 12.07
N VAL A 37 16.34 1.86 12.71
CA VAL A 37 17.23 2.53 13.68
C VAL A 37 18.03 3.65 13.01
N PHE A 38 18.67 3.37 11.88
CA PHE A 38 19.41 4.39 11.12
C PHE A 38 18.52 5.54 10.66
N ALA A 39 17.35 5.22 10.10
CA ALA A 39 16.37 6.17 9.65
C ALA A 39 15.92 7.10 10.78
N LYS A 40 15.64 6.55 11.96
CA LYS A 40 15.28 7.32 13.15
C LYS A 40 16.39 8.30 13.52
N GLN A 41 17.64 7.83 13.59
CA GLN A 41 18.79 8.69 13.88
C GLN A 41 18.93 9.83 12.86
N VAL A 42 18.78 9.54 11.57
CA VAL A 42 18.86 10.51 10.47
C VAL A 42 17.77 11.57 10.57
N VAL A 43 16.52 11.17 10.87
CA VAL A 43 15.40 12.10 10.98
C VAL A 43 15.51 12.93 12.26
N GLU A 44 15.77 12.31 13.40
CA GLU A 44 15.89 13.01 14.69
C GLU A 44 17.08 13.94 14.77
N SER A 45 18.19 13.66 14.05
CA SER A 45 19.31 14.59 13.96
C SER A 45 18.97 15.86 13.18
N ARG A 46 17.96 15.82 12.30
CA ARG A 46 17.52 16.95 11.46
C ARG A 46 16.42 17.78 12.10
N LEU A 47 15.77 17.25 13.13
CA LEU A 47 14.67 17.89 13.85
C LEU A 47 14.96 17.82 15.36
N PRO A 48 15.90 18.62 15.89
CA PRO A 48 16.28 18.59 17.30
C PRO A 48 15.10 18.81 18.26
N GLU A 49 14.06 19.50 17.80
CA GLU A 49 12.80 19.75 18.52
C GLU A 49 12.06 18.46 18.89
N LEU A 50 12.27 17.36 18.14
CA LEU A 50 11.69 16.05 18.44
C LEU A 50 12.06 15.53 19.82
N LYS A 51 13.23 15.94 20.36
CA LYS A 51 13.62 15.59 21.74
C LYS A 51 12.60 16.06 22.78
N LYS A 52 11.91 17.19 22.53
CA LYS A 52 10.88 17.73 23.42
C LYS A 52 9.55 16.97 23.30
N ILE A 53 9.30 16.38 22.14
CA ILE A 53 8.06 15.66 21.78
C ILE A 53 8.13 14.17 22.18
N GLY A 54 9.34 13.65 22.40
CA GLY A 54 9.57 12.25 22.76
C GLY A 54 9.92 11.36 21.56
N GLY A 55 10.40 11.96 20.46
CA GLY A 55 10.91 11.25 19.28
C GLY A 55 9.94 11.22 18.10
N ILE A 56 10.41 10.66 16.99
CA ILE A 56 9.67 10.63 15.71
C ILE A 56 8.37 9.83 15.79
N GLU A 57 8.30 8.78 16.61
CA GLU A 57 7.10 7.96 16.79
C GLU A 57 5.99 8.72 17.52
N LYS A 58 6.34 9.71 18.34
CA LYS A 58 5.37 10.61 18.99
C LYS A 58 4.90 11.70 18.03
N LEU A 59 5.79 12.20 17.17
CA LEU A 59 5.42 13.14 16.12
C LEU A 59 4.47 12.50 15.09
N LEU A 60 4.72 11.25 14.71
CA LEU A 60 3.96 10.48 13.73
C LEU A 60 3.25 9.31 14.41
N PRO A 61 2.13 9.57 15.13
CA PRO A 61 1.38 8.51 15.78
C PRO A 61 0.77 7.56 14.74
N SER A 62 0.80 6.26 15.04
CA SER A 62 0.11 5.23 14.28
C SER A 62 -1.38 5.21 14.65
N LEU A 63 -2.22 4.90 13.67
CA LEU A 63 -3.64 4.65 13.87
C LEU A 63 -3.87 3.15 14.01
N VAL A 64 -4.51 2.72 15.10
CA VAL A 64 -4.87 1.30 15.29
C VAL A 64 -6.01 0.95 14.35
N GLU A 65 -6.00 -0.26 13.78
CA GLU A 65 -6.94 -0.67 12.73
C GLU A 65 -8.42 -0.50 13.17
N GLU A 66 -8.74 -0.82 14.42
CA GLU A 66 -10.09 -0.63 14.98
C GLU A 66 -10.53 0.84 14.98
N GLU A 67 -9.64 1.74 15.42
CA GLU A 67 -9.88 3.18 15.43
C GLU A 67 -10.02 3.73 14.01
N GLU A 68 -9.18 3.24 13.09
CA GLU A 68 -9.29 3.57 11.67
C GLU A 68 -10.66 3.19 11.10
N ALA A 69 -11.13 1.98 11.38
CA ALA A 69 -12.44 1.54 10.91
C ALA A 69 -13.55 2.47 11.43
N ASN A 70 -13.49 2.85 12.71
CA ASN A 70 -14.47 3.78 13.31
C ASN A 70 -14.45 5.15 12.60
N ILE A 71 -13.26 5.72 12.35
CA ILE A 71 -13.11 7.00 11.63
C ILE A 71 -13.65 6.89 10.19
N LEU A 72 -13.33 5.80 9.48
CA LEU A 72 -13.75 5.59 8.10
C LEU A 72 -15.27 5.36 7.97
N ILE A 73 -15.90 4.72 8.97
CA ILE A 73 -17.36 4.52 9.01
C ILE A 73 -18.07 5.83 9.32
N GLY A 74 -17.57 6.58 10.31
CA GLY A 74 -18.12 7.87 10.73
C GLY A 74 -19.33 7.77 11.66
N ALA A 75 -19.50 8.78 12.51
CA ALA A 75 -20.48 8.78 13.60
C ALA A 75 -21.95 8.70 13.14
N GLU A 76 -22.28 9.33 12.01
CA GLU A 76 -23.64 9.30 11.45
C GLU A 76 -24.04 7.89 11.01
N GLN A 77 -23.16 7.21 10.26
CA GLN A 77 -23.38 5.86 9.79
C GLN A 77 -23.41 4.86 10.97
N GLU A 78 -22.54 5.06 11.96
CA GLU A 78 -22.55 4.27 13.19
C GLU A 78 -23.90 4.36 13.91
N ALA A 79 -24.42 5.58 14.13
CA ALA A 79 -25.71 5.78 14.78
C ALA A 79 -26.84 5.05 14.04
N GLN A 80 -26.84 5.11 12.71
CA GLN A 80 -27.83 4.43 11.88
C GLN A 80 -27.73 2.91 11.98
N ILE A 81 -26.52 2.34 11.93
CA ILE A 81 -26.29 0.89 12.05
C ILE A 81 -26.73 0.40 13.43
N ARG A 82 -26.34 1.09 14.50
CA ARG A 82 -26.71 0.73 15.88
C ARG A 82 -28.22 0.75 16.07
N LYS A 83 -28.91 1.75 15.52
CA LYS A 83 -30.38 1.82 15.55
C LYS A 83 -31.04 0.64 14.85
N ASN A 84 -30.55 0.25 13.68
CA ASN A 84 -31.07 -0.91 12.93
C ASN A 84 -30.84 -2.23 13.68
N LEU A 85 -29.67 -2.38 14.28
CA LEU A 85 -29.31 -3.56 15.08
C LEU A 85 -30.14 -3.67 16.37
N ALA A 86 -30.41 -2.55 17.04
CA ALA A 86 -31.22 -2.54 18.26
C ALA A 86 -32.64 -3.06 18.04
N SER A 87 -33.20 -2.86 16.85
CA SER A 87 -34.51 -3.38 16.45
C SER A 87 -34.49 -4.87 16.07
N SER A 88 -33.32 -5.40 15.67
CA SER A 88 -33.19 -6.74 15.08
C SER A 88 -32.62 -7.77 16.06
N LEU A 89 -31.84 -7.33 17.06
CA LEU A 89 -31.19 -8.19 18.04
C LEU A 89 -32.08 -8.44 19.28
N PRO A 90 -32.02 -9.66 19.86
CA PRO A 90 -32.63 -9.91 21.17
C PRO A 90 -32.09 -8.97 22.25
N LYS A 91 -32.99 -8.48 23.12
CA LYS A 91 -32.68 -7.49 24.17
C LYS A 91 -31.47 -7.86 25.05
N LYS A 92 -31.21 -9.15 25.28
CA LYS A 92 -30.07 -9.64 26.08
C LYS A 92 -28.71 -9.24 25.51
N TYR A 93 -28.60 -9.00 24.20
CA TYR A 93 -27.33 -8.65 23.54
C TYR A 93 -27.07 -7.15 23.41
N LEU A 94 -28.09 -6.29 23.61
CA LEU A 94 -27.97 -4.86 23.36
C LEU A 94 -26.86 -4.20 24.20
N LYS A 95 -26.78 -4.57 25.49
CA LYS A 95 -25.72 -4.06 26.38
C LYS A 95 -24.32 -4.50 25.95
N LEU A 96 -24.17 -5.72 25.42
CA LEU A 96 -22.88 -6.19 24.90
C LEU A 96 -22.53 -5.45 23.60
N LEU A 97 -23.50 -5.27 22.70
CA LEU A 97 -23.32 -4.55 21.43
C LEU A 97 -22.82 -3.11 21.63
N ASP A 98 -23.35 -2.41 22.65
CA ASP A 98 -22.95 -1.02 22.96
C ASP A 98 -21.48 -0.91 23.40
N GLN A 99 -20.89 -1.99 23.90
CA GLN A 99 -19.48 -2.05 24.30
C GLN A 99 -18.54 -2.37 23.13
N LYS A 100 -19.07 -2.75 21.96
CA LYS A 100 -18.30 -3.13 20.78
C LYS A 100 -18.12 -1.94 19.85
N SER A 101 -16.94 -1.84 19.26
CA SER A 101 -16.68 -0.86 18.21
C SER A 101 -17.48 -1.15 16.96
N ILE A 102 -17.87 -0.09 16.27
CA ILE A 102 -18.59 -0.20 15.01
C ILE A 102 -17.73 -0.86 13.92
N GLY A 103 -16.41 -0.64 13.94
CA GLY A 103 -15.46 -1.31 13.06
C GLY A 103 -15.52 -2.84 13.18
N HIS A 104 -15.53 -3.38 14.40
CA HIS A 104 -15.68 -4.82 14.60
C HIS A 104 -17.06 -5.33 14.17
N ILE A 105 -18.14 -4.63 14.52
CA ILE A 105 -19.51 -5.00 14.12
C ILE A 105 -19.63 -5.09 12.58
N GLN A 106 -19.12 -4.08 11.87
CA GLN A 106 -19.16 -4.06 10.40
C GLN A 106 -18.19 -5.07 9.76
N PHE A 107 -17.10 -5.42 10.44
CA PHE A 107 -16.27 -6.54 9.99
C PHE A 107 -17.01 -7.88 10.05
N ILE A 108 -17.87 -8.11 11.05
CA ILE A 108 -18.72 -9.31 11.09
C ILE A 108 -19.68 -9.34 9.91
N ASP A 109 -20.29 -8.21 9.54
CA ASP A 109 -21.12 -8.12 8.33
C ASP A 109 -20.32 -8.45 7.06
N TYR A 110 -19.14 -7.84 6.91
CA TYR A 110 -18.23 -8.11 5.79
C TYR A 110 -17.88 -9.61 5.68
N MET A 111 -17.57 -10.27 6.81
CA MET A 111 -17.28 -11.70 6.82
C MET A 111 -18.52 -12.55 6.51
N SER A 112 -19.70 -12.13 6.97
CA SER A 112 -20.97 -12.84 6.73
C SER A 112 -21.33 -12.83 5.25
N ARG A 113 -21.25 -11.66 4.59
CA ARG A 113 -21.51 -11.51 3.15
C ARG A 113 -20.52 -12.33 2.31
N SER A 114 -19.26 -12.43 2.73
CA SER A 114 -18.24 -13.25 2.05
C SER A 114 -18.52 -14.76 2.01
N ARG A 115 -19.39 -15.25 2.91
CA ARG A 115 -19.73 -16.67 3.06
C ARG A 115 -21.20 -16.96 2.79
N GLU A 116 -21.96 -15.95 2.38
CA GLU A 116 -23.42 -16.02 2.24
C GLU A 116 -24.11 -16.47 3.54
N GLU A 117 -23.55 -16.09 4.69
CA GLU A 117 -24.04 -16.45 6.03
C GLU A 117 -24.93 -15.34 6.62
N PRO A 118 -25.91 -15.66 7.49
CA PRO A 118 -26.76 -14.65 8.13
C PRO A 118 -25.96 -13.76 9.10
N PHE A 119 -25.92 -12.45 8.80
CA PHE A 119 -25.19 -11.47 9.61
C PHE A 119 -25.59 -11.48 11.10
N ILE A 120 -26.88 -11.52 11.41
CA ILE A 120 -27.36 -11.46 12.80
C ILE A 120 -26.90 -12.70 13.60
N GLU A 121 -26.88 -13.88 12.97
CA GLU A 121 -26.43 -15.11 13.63
C GLU A 121 -24.92 -15.05 13.92
N ASN A 122 -24.12 -14.62 12.94
CA ASN A 122 -22.68 -14.42 13.12
C ASN A 122 -22.35 -13.35 14.15
N LEU A 123 -23.13 -12.27 14.20
CA LEU A 123 -22.99 -11.21 15.20
C LEU A 123 -23.26 -11.76 16.61
N ILE A 124 -24.33 -12.54 16.80
CA ILE A 124 -24.62 -13.19 18.08
C ILE A 124 -23.51 -14.17 18.45
N ASN A 125 -23.10 -15.03 17.51
CA ASN A 125 -22.02 -15.99 17.76
C ASN A 125 -20.73 -15.30 18.19
N TRP A 126 -20.36 -14.19 17.55
CA TRP A 126 -19.21 -13.39 17.94
C TRP A 126 -19.37 -12.78 19.34
N LEU A 127 -20.53 -12.19 19.65
CA LEU A 127 -20.80 -11.60 20.98
C LEU A 127 -20.72 -12.63 22.11
N GLU A 128 -21.01 -13.90 21.83
CA GLU A 128 -20.91 -14.99 22.80
C GLU A 128 -19.52 -15.65 22.84
N ASN A 129 -18.81 -15.69 21.71
CA ASN A 129 -17.60 -16.48 21.52
C ASN A 129 -16.47 -15.67 20.84
N GLU A 130 -16.15 -14.48 21.35
CA GLU A 130 -15.17 -13.56 20.73
C GLU A 130 -13.81 -14.20 20.42
N GLY A 131 -13.35 -15.10 21.29
CA GLY A 131 -12.09 -15.82 21.12
C GLY A 131 -12.01 -16.63 19.82
N GLU A 132 -13.14 -17.19 19.36
CA GLU A 132 -13.21 -17.98 18.12
C GLU A 132 -13.07 -17.14 16.85
N TRP A 133 -13.24 -15.82 16.97
CA TRP A 133 -13.13 -14.88 15.86
C TRP A 133 -11.75 -14.25 15.73
N LYS A 134 -10.87 -14.43 16.72
CA LYS A 134 -9.55 -13.80 16.78
C LYS A 134 -8.73 -14.02 15.51
N ASP A 135 -8.72 -15.24 14.98
CA ASP A 135 -7.98 -15.56 13.75
C ASP A 135 -8.58 -14.90 12.51
N LYS A 136 -9.91 -14.71 12.47
CA LYS A 136 -10.57 -13.98 11.38
C LYS A 136 -10.16 -12.50 11.41
N PHE A 137 -10.21 -11.87 12.59
CA PHE A 137 -9.72 -10.51 12.78
C PHE A 137 -8.26 -10.36 12.36
N ASN A 138 -7.36 -11.19 12.89
CA ASN A 138 -5.93 -11.13 12.58
C ASN A 138 -5.62 -11.28 11.08
N ASN A 139 -6.37 -12.13 10.37
CA ASN A 139 -6.09 -12.43 8.98
C ASN A 139 -6.69 -11.41 7.99
N TYR A 140 -7.89 -10.89 8.29
CA TYR A 140 -8.71 -10.17 7.32
C TYR A 140 -9.07 -8.73 7.71
N PHE A 141 -8.93 -8.32 8.97
CA PHE A 141 -9.40 -7.00 9.41
C PHE A 141 -8.68 -5.84 8.70
N HIS A 142 -7.36 -5.91 8.55
CA HIS A 142 -6.62 -4.93 7.76
C HIS A 142 -7.08 -4.84 6.30
N ALA A 143 -7.40 -5.97 5.67
CA ALA A 143 -7.90 -6.01 4.30
C ALA A 143 -9.31 -5.41 4.18
N TYR A 144 -10.13 -5.60 5.21
CA TYR A 144 -11.46 -5.02 5.32
C TYR A 144 -11.43 -3.48 5.30
N LEU A 145 -10.41 -2.83 5.88
CA LEU A 145 -10.29 -1.36 5.89
C LEU A 145 -10.39 -0.73 4.50
N PHE A 146 -9.85 -1.39 3.47
CA PHE A 146 -9.89 -0.92 2.07
C PHE A 146 -11.30 -0.95 1.45
N SER A 147 -12.23 -1.70 2.05
CA SER A 147 -13.61 -1.85 1.56
C SER A 147 -14.58 -0.83 2.15
N ILE A 148 -14.30 -0.27 3.34
CA ILE A 148 -15.22 0.57 4.12
C ILE A 148 -15.72 1.79 3.34
N ARG A 149 -14.79 2.48 2.68
CA ARG A 149 -15.06 3.67 1.87
C ARG A 149 -14.91 3.42 0.38
N LYS A 150 -15.06 2.17 -0.07
CA LYS A 150 -15.09 1.83 -1.49
C LYS A 150 -16.13 2.71 -2.19
N GLY A 151 -15.71 3.38 -3.27
CA GLY A 151 -16.58 4.22 -4.07
C GLY A 151 -16.91 5.61 -3.49
N LYS A 152 -16.39 5.96 -2.30
CA LYS A 152 -16.63 7.25 -1.64
C LYS A 152 -15.47 8.23 -1.90
N SER A 153 -15.74 9.52 -1.93
CA SER A 153 -14.69 10.55 -2.01
C SER A 153 -13.90 10.67 -0.71
N GLY A 154 -12.74 11.34 -0.76
CA GLY A 154 -11.88 11.62 0.39
C GLY A 154 -10.94 10.47 0.76
N ILE A 155 -10.42 10.50 2.00
CA ILE A 155 -9.52 9.45 2.50
C ILE A 155 -10.28 8.13 2.59
N ARG A 156 -9.87 7.15 1.76
CA ARG A 156 -10.43 5.79 1.75
C ARG A 156 -9.69 4.81 2.67
N LYS A 157 -8.43 5.12 3.00
CA LYS A 157 -7.53 4.37 3.88
C LYS A 157 -6.50 5.32 4.44
N TYR A 158 -6.19 5.19 5.74
CA TYR A 158 -5.13 5.95 6.39
C TYR A 158 -3.77 5.27 6.23
N TYR A 159 -2.74 6.08 5.99
CA TYR A 159 -1.33 5.66 5.92
C TYR A 159 -0.56 6.50 6.92
N THR A 160 -0.55 6.04 8.18
CA THR A 160 -0.08 6.82 9.33
C THR A 160 0.86 6.01 10.20
N GLY A 161 1.68 6.71 10.97
CA GLY A 161 2.65 6.12 11.87
C GLY A 161 4.04 5.98 11.28
N TRP A 162 5.03 6.06 12.16
CA TRP A 162 6.44 5.86 11.80
C TRP A 162 6.70 4.53 11.09
N ASP A 163 6.15 3.42 11.60
CA ASP A 163 6.37 2.09 11.00
C ASP A 163 5.78 1.99 9.59
N THR A 164 4.60 2.59 9.37
CA THR A 164 4.01 2.70 8.02
C THR A 164 4.94 3.50 7.11
N PHE A 165 5.51 4.61 7.57
CA PHE A 165 6.44 5.42 6.77
C PHE A 165 7.72 4.66 6.42
N ILE A 166 8.25 3.85 7.34
CA ILE A 166 9.38 2.96 7.08
C ILE A 166 9.04 1.95 5.98
N LEU A 167 7.86 1.31 6.06
CA LEU A 167 7.41 0.35 5.05
C LEU A 167 7.18 0.99 3.69
N LEU A 168 6.56 2.18 3.64
CA LEU A 168 6.36 2.95 2.41
C LEU A 168 7.69 3.33 1.75
N ALA A 169 8.67 3.74 2.56
CA ALA A 169 10.00 4.11 2.10
C ALA A 169 10.80 2.90 1.58
N ASN A 170 10.53 1.69 2.09
CA ASN A 170 11.18 0.43 1.68
C ASN A 170 12.72 0.58 1.55
N ASN A 171 13.36 0.97 2.65
CA ASN A 171 14.80 1.23 2.77
C ASN A 171 15.35 2.42 1.95
N ASN A 172 14.49 3.26 1.37
CA ASN A 172 14.88 4.50 0.70
C ASN A 172 14.77 5.69 1.66
N ILE A 173 15.90 6.10 2.25
CA ILE A 173 15.94 7.21 3.20
C ILE A 173 15.44 8.55 2.64
N ARG A 174 15.58 8.77 1.32
CA ARG A 174 15.08 9.98 0.67
C ARG A 174 13.56 10.01 0.72
N TYR A 175 12.90 8.90 0.36
CA TYR A 175 11.45 8.80 0.44
C TYR A 175 10.95 9.02 1.87
N LEU A 176 11.63 8.44 2.86
CA LEU A 176 11.26 8.65 4.24
C LEU A 176 11.35 10.12 4.68
N ILE A 177 12.47 10.79 4.40
CA ILE A 177 12.63 12.21 4.72
C ILE A 177 11.57 13.07 4.01
N GLU A 178 11.28 12.77 2.75
CA GLU A 178 10.23 13.47 2.00
C GLU A 178 8.83 13.27 2.62
N LEU A 179 8.49 12.05 3.04
CA LEU A 179 7.23 11.76 3.73
C LEU A 179 7.12 12.58 5.03
N VAL A 180 8.14 12.52 5.89
CA VAL A 180 8.17 13.26 7.18
C VAL A 180 8.04 14.77 6.94
N ASN A 181 8.87 15.34 6.07
CA ASN A 181 8.84 16.77 5.78
C ASN A 181 7.50 17.20 5.21
N LYS A 182 6.91 16.40 4.32
CA LYS A 182 5.63 16.74 3.71
C LYS A 182 4.48 16.66 4.72
N SER A 183 4.52 15.72 5.65
CA SER A 183 3.56 15.65 6.76
C SER A 183 3.65 16.87 7.68
N ILE A 184 4.87 17.30 8.03
CA ILE A 184 5.09 18.53 8.81
C ILE A 184 4.55 19.74 8.05
N GLN A 185 4.86 19.86 6.76
CA GLN A 185 4.41 20.98 5.93
C GLN A 185 2.87 21.07 5.90
N ILE A 186 2.18 19.98 5.56
CA ILE A 186 0.71 19.97 5.48
C ILE A 186 0.09 20.28 6.84
N TYR A 187 0.67 19.76 7.92
CA TYR A 187 0.19 20.05 9.26
C TYR A 187 0.28 21.54 9.60
N LEU A 188 1.43 22.16 9.33
CA LEU A 188 1.68 23.58 9.59
C LEU A 188 0.83 24.50 8.70
N ASP A 189 0.63 24.15 7.43
CA ASP A 189 -0.19 24.94 6.51
C ASP A 189 -1.66 25.05 6.99
N ASN A 190 -2.13 24.05 7.75
CA ASN A 190 -3.50 23.96 8.26
C ASN A 190 -3.67 24.48 9.70
N GLN A 191 -2.60 24.92 10.36
CA GLN A 191 -2.60 25.22 11.79
C GLN A 191 -1.90 26.55 12.10
N SER A 192 -2.57 27.44 12.84
CA SER A 192 -1.94 28.62 13.45
C SER A 192 -1.31 28.28 14.81
N ILE A 193 -0.45 27.24 14.86
CA ILE A 193 0.12 26.76 16.12
C ILE A 193 1.60 27.10 16.22
N ALA A 194 2.03 27.57 17.39
CA ALA A 194 3.42 27.94 17.69
C ALA A 194 4.37 26.74 17.88
N GLN A 195 3.87 25.55 18.22
CA GLN A 195 4.65 24.31 18.44
C GLN A 195 3.88 23.05 18.04
N ILE A 196 4.52 22.16 17.28
CA ILE A 196 3.97 20.86 16.86
C ILE A 196 4.12 19.86 18.01
N GLN A 197 3.04 19.18 18.40
CA GLN A 197 3.09 18.05 19.36
C GLN A 197 3.01 16.69 18.65
N TYR A 198 2.12 16.56 17.68
CA TYR A 198 2.01 15.41 16.79
C TYR A 198 1.36 15.87 15.49
N ILE A 199 1.51 15.08 14.44
CA ILE A 199 0.87 15.32 13.15
C ILE A 199 -0.37 14.43 13.08
N ASP A 200 -1.53 15.05 12.81
CA ASP A 200 -2.80 14.34 12.71
C ASP A 200 -2.81 13.34 11.54
N PHE A 201 -3.68 12.34 11.65
CA PHE A 201 -3.76 11.21 10.71
C PHE A 201 -4.10 11.64 9.27
N ASP A 202 -4.89 12.70 9.13
CA ASP A 202 -5.28 13.30 7.86
C ASP A 202 -4.07 13.94 7.17
N SER A 203 -3.31 14.77 7.89
CA SER A 203 -2.10 15.41 7.41
C SER A 203 -1.03 14.40 7.01
N GLN A 204 -0.82 13.36 7.83
CA GLN A 204 0.07 12.24 7.49
C GLN A 204 -0.37 11.56 6.18
N THR A 205 -1.63 11.15 6.08
CA THR A 205 -2.15 10.42 4.91
C THR A 205 -2.10 11.26 3.64
N LYS A 206 -2.53 12.52 3.69
CA LYS A 206 -2.47 13.46 2.55
C LYS A 206 -1.03 13.67 2.08
N ALA A 207 -0.07 13.75 3.01
CA ALA A 207 1.34 13.84 2.64
C ALA A 207 1.81 12.60 1.87
N THR A 208 1.46 11.40 2.35
CA THR A 208 1.82 10.16 1.66
C THR A 208 1.24 10.11 0.24
N GLN A 209 -0.02 10.54 0.05
CA GLN A 209 -0.67 10.61 -1.25
C GLN A 209 0.01 11.59 -2.20
N ILE A 210 0.41 12.77 -1.70
CA ILE A 210 1.11 13.78 -2.49
C ILE A 210 2.51 13.30 -2.91
N ILE A 211 3.27 12.71 -1.98
CA ILE A 211 4.60 12.16 -2.30
C ILE A 211 4.49 11.00 -3.29
N ALA A 212 3.51 10.11 -3.12
CA ALA A 212 3.24 9.02 -4.05
C ALA A 212 2.91 9.54 -5.45
N LYS A 213 2.01 10.53 -5.55
CA LYS A 213 1.65 11.19 -6.81
C LYS A 213 2.84 11.89 -7.47
N LYS A 214 3.64 12.63 -6.69
CA LYS A 214 4.87 13.28 -7.17
C LYS A 214 5.83 12.26 -7.80
N ASN A 215 6.15 11.19 -7.06
CA ASN A 215 7.04 10.14 -7.57
C ASN A 215 6.47 9.47 -8.83
N PHE A 216 5.15 9.32 -8.89
CA PHE A 216 4.47 8.74 -10.05
C PHE A 216 4.64 9.66 -11.28
N THR A 217 4.42 10.96 -11.13
CA THR A 217 4.58 11.94 -12.23
C THR A 217 6.04 12.08 -12.68
N GLU A 218 7.00 11.93 -11.77
CA GLU A 218 8.42 12.02 -12.10
C GLU A 218 8.91 10.81 -12.91
N LEU A 219 8.28 9.63 -12.78
CA LEU A 219 8.67 8.42 -13.54
C LEU A 219 8.66 8.63 -15.05
N GLU A 220 7.72 9.41 -15.56
CA GLU A 220 7.59 9.71 -16.99
C GLU A 220 8.83 10.44 -17.53
N GLY A 221 9.41 11.35 -16.75
CA GLY A 221 10.55 12.18 -17.17
C GLY A 221 11.94 11.57 -16.93
N ILE A 222 12.04 10.42 -16.24
CA ILE A 222 13.33 9.88 -15.78
C ILE A 222 14.01 8.97 -16.82
N SER A 223 13.28 8.41 -17.79
CA SER A 223 13.87 7.45 -18.74
C SER A 223 13.21 7.50 -20.12
N ILE A 224 13.92 6.96 -21.12
CA ILE A 224 13.39 6.79 -22.49
C ILE A 224 12.13 5.90 -22.52
N ASN A 225 11.99 5.02 -21.51
CA ASN A 225 10.86 4.13 -21.32
C ASN A 225 9.86 4.67 -20.27
N GLY A 226 9.94 5.95 -19.90
CA GLY A 226 9.14 6.56 -18.84
C GLY A 226 7.64 6.37 -19.05
N ALA A 227 7.15 6.64 -20.27
CA ALA A 227 5.74 6.43 -20.63
C ALA A 227 5.29 4.96 -20.44
N THR A 228 6.12 4.00 -20.84
CA THR A 228 5.84 2.56 -20.67
C THR A 228 5.75 2.19 -19.20
N LEU A 229 6.67 2.70 -18.36
CA LEU A 229 6.65 2.44 -16.91
C LEU A 229 5.44 3.09 -16.23
N THR A 230 5.08 4.30 -16.62
CA THR A 230 3.89 5.00 -16.12
C THR A 230 2.62 4.22 -16.44
N LYS A 231 2.46 3.75 -17.68
CA LYS A 231 1.31 2.92 -18.11
C LYS A 231 1.24 1.60 -17.35
N LEU A 232 2.37 0.89 -17.24
CA LEU A 232 2.47 -0.34 -16.45
C LEU A 232 2.03 -0.11 -15.00
N LEU A 233 2.54 0.95 -14.38
CA LEU A 233 2.27 1.27 -12.98
C LEU A 233 0.80 1.68 -12.77
N LEU A 234 0.18 2.40 -13.71
CA LEU A 234 -1.26 2.69 -13.70
C LEU A 234 -2.10 1.42 -13.77
N GLY A 235 -1.78 0.51 -14.71
CA GLY A 235 -2.50 -0.74 -14.88
C GLY A 235 -2.40 -1.65 -13.64
N LEU A 236 -1.18 -1.88 -13.14
CA LEU A 236 -0.95 -2.68 -11.93
C LEU A 236 -1.55 -2.00 -10.69
N GLY A 237 -1.43 -0.67 -10.57
CA GLY A 237 -1.96 0.09 -9.46
C GLY A 237 -3.48 0.00 -9.38
N ARG A 238 -4.18 0.17 -10.51
CA ARG A 238 -5.64 -0.03 -10.58
C ARG A 238 -6.02 -1.48 -10.31
N LEU A 239 -5.26 -2.46 -10.80
CA LEU A 239 -5.51 -3.87 -10.48
C LEU A 239 -5.49 -4.10 -8.96
N PHE A 240 -4.41 -3.69 -8.28
CA PHE A 240 -4.27 -3.94 -6.85
C PHE A 240 -5.23 -3.11 -5.99
N GLU A 241 -5.58 -1.90 -6.41
CA GLU A 241 -6.65 -1.11 -5.78
C GLU A 241 -7.98 -1.86 -5.79
N VAL A 242 -8.39 -2.37 -6.97
CA VAL A 242 -9.65 -3.10 -7.12
C VAL A 242 -9.63 -4.38 -6.30
N LEU A 243 -8.52 -5.12 -6.31
CA LEU A 243 -8.37 -6.34 -5.50
C LEU A 243 -8.44 -6.04 -3.99
N ALA A 244 -7.91 -4.90 -3.54
CA ALA A 244 -7.95 -4.49 -2.14
C ALA A 244 -9.35 -4.08 -1.69
N SER A 245 -10.02 -3.21 -2.45
CA SER A 245 -11.37 -2.73 -2.14
C SER A 245 -12.46 -3.79 -2.33
N ASN A 246 -12.16 -4.87 -3.07
CA ASN A 246 -13.03 -6.03 -3.30
C ASN A 246 -12.37 -7.32 -2.78
N SER A 247 -11.88 -7.30 -1.55
CA SER A 247 -11.22 -8.45 -0.92
C SER A 247 -12.19 -9.48 -0.32
N GLU A 248 -13.46 -9.14 -0.22
CA GLU A 248 -14.52 -9.96 0.38
C GLU A 248 -14.61 -11.34 -0.28
N GLY A 249 -14.44 -12.41 0.51
CA GLY A 249 -14.47 -13.80 0.01
C GLY A 249 -13.22 -14.24 -0.76
N HIS A 250 -12.20 -13.37 -0.85
CA HIS A 250 -10.99 -13.59 -1.63
C HIS A 250 -9.74 -13.50 -0.76
N ALA A 251 -8.58 -13.80 -1.35
CA ALA A 251 -7.31 -13.62 -0.67
C ALA A 251 -7.10 -12.15 -0.28
N PRO A 252 -6.75 -11.85 0.99
CA PRO A 252 -6.51 -10.49 1.45
C PRO A 252 -5.16 -9.96 0.96
N GLU A 253 -5.06 -8.65 0.76
CA GLU A 253 -3.80 -7.92 0.49
C GLU A 253 -2.96 -8.54 -0.64
N VAL A 254 -3.60 -8.82 -1.78
CA VAL A 254 -2.92 -9.23 -3.01
C VAL A 254 -2.29 -7.99 -3.65
N ASN A 255 -0.97 -7.89 -3.57
CA ASN A 255 -0.21 -6.73 -4.06
C ASN A 255 1.14 -7.10 -4.70
N GLN A 256 1.40 -8.39 -4.85
CA GLN A 256 2.59 -8.94 -5.48
C GLN A 256 2.21 -9.77 -6.69
N PHE A 257 3.16 -10.00 -7.58
CA PHE A 257 3.00 -10.92 -8.70
C PHE A 257 4.29 -11.63 -9.05
N TYR A 258 4.19 -12.75 -9.76
CA TYR A 258 5.30 -13.42 -10.42
C TYR A 258 4.91 -13.74 -11.86
N LEU A 259 5.91 -13.87 -12.73
CA LEU A 259 5.69 -14.29 -14.11
C LEU A 259 5.67 -15.81 -14.21
N ASN A 260 4.68 -16.36 -14.91
CA ASN A 260 4.69 -17.75 -15.29
C ASN A 260 5.76 -18.02 -16.36
N LYS A 261 6.51 -19.10 -16.20
CA LYS A 261 7.60 -19.49 -17.10
C LYS A 261 7.06 -20.17 -18.34
N THR A 262 6.92 -19.43 -19.45
CA THR A 262 6.83 -19.96 -20.82
C THR A 262 6.90 -18.83 -21.84
N SER A 263 7.70 -18.99 -22.91
CA SER A 263 7.82 -18.17 -24.14
C SER A 263 8.98 -17.15 -24.26
N GLU A 264 9.31 -16.79 -25.51
CA GLU A 264 10.26 -15.72 -25.88
C GLU A 264 9.77 -14.31 -25.50
N GLU A 265 8.44 -14.10 -25.42
CA GLU A 265 7.83 -12.83 -24.97
C GLU A 265 8.30 -12.44 -23.57
N ASN A 266 8.71 -13.41 -22.75
CA ASN A 266 9.28 -13.19 -21.43
C ASN A 266 10.56 -12.34 -21.47
N GLN A 267 11.37 -12.37 -22.54
CA GLN A 267 12.61 -11.57 -22.60
C GLN A 267 12.33 -10.07 -22.67
N ASN A 268 11.35 -9.67 -23.48
CA ASN A 268 10.93 -8.26 -23.59
C ASN A 268 10.32 -7.77 -22.26
N VAL A 269 9.45 -8.58 -21.66
CA VAL A 269 8.84 -8.26 -20.37
C VAL A 269 9.88 -8.19 -19.24
N GLU A 270 10.86 -9.09 -19.21
CA GLU A 270 11.96 -9.03 -18.23
C GLU A 270 12.77 -7.73 -18.36
N ALA A 271 12.98 -7.21 -19.57
CA ALA A 271 13.62 -5.90 -19.77
C ALA A 271 12.77 -4.76 -19.18
N ILE A 272 11.44 -4.78 -19.41
CA ILE A 272 10.50 -3.81 -18.83
C ILE A 272 10.51 -3.88 -17.29
N LEU A 273 10.42 -5.08 -16.72
CA LEU A 273 10.43 -5.27 -15.26
C LEU A 273 11.78 -4.87 -14.64
N THR A 274 12.89 -5.16 -15.33
CA THR A 274 14.23 -4.72 -14.91
C THR A 274 14.30 -3.19 -14.90
N HIS A 275 13.82 -2.51 -15.94
CA HIS A 275 13.72 -1.06 -15.97
C HIS A 275 12.84 -0.53 -14.83
N ALA A 276 11.67 -1.14 -14.61
CA ALA A 276 10.76 -0.74 -13.54
C ALA A 276 11.42 -0.83 -12.15
N VAL A 277 12.23 -1.86 -11.90
CA VAL A 277 13.02 -2.01 -10.67
C VAL A 277 14.14 -0.98 -10.59
N MET A 278 14.87 -0.72 -11.68
CA MET A 278 15.94 0.28 -11.73
C MET A 278 15.45 1.69 -11.39
N HIS A 279 14.20 2.00 -11.77
CA HIS A 279 13.55 3.28 -11.54
C HIS A 279 12.64 3.29 -10.30
N LEU A 280 12.68 2.25 -9.46
CA LEU A 280 11.87 2.11 -8.23
C LEU A 280 10.35 2.19 -8.47
N ALA A 281 9.88 1.92 -9.68
CA ALA A 281 8.45 1.69 -9.94
C ALA A 281 8.00 0.36 -9.31
N LEU A 282 8.86 -0.67 -9.42
CA LEU A 282 8.68 -1.97 -8.79
C LEU A 282 9.83 -2.27 -7.81
N ILE A 283 9.58 -3.20 -6.90
CA ILE A 283 10.62 -3.86 -6.11
C ILE A 283 10.71 -5.33 -6.53
N ARG A 284 11.93 -5.87 -6.47
CA ARG A 284 12.22 -7.27 -6.79
C ARG A 284 12.49 -8.04 -5.51
N ILE A 285 11.80 -9.15 -5.32
CA ILE A 285 11.88 -10.01 -4.15
C ILE A 285 12.36 -11.40 -4.60
N PRO A 286 13.37 -12.01 -3.94
CA PRO A 286 13.73 -13.39 -4.24
C PRO A 286 12.55 -14.34 -4.03
N GLY A 287 12.23 -15.15 -5.04
CA GLY A 287 11.13 -16.12 -4.95
C GLY A 287 11.42 -17.20 -3.91
N THR A 288 10.35 -17.72 -3.31
CA THR A 288 10.40 -18.74 -2.24
C THR A 288 10.55 -20.18 -2.73
N LYS A 289 10.45 -20.43 -4.04
CA LYS A 289 10.70 -21.75 -4.61
C LYS A 289 12.21 -21.95 -4.83
N ILE A 290 12.79 -22.86 -4.06
CA ILE A 290 14.12 -23.40 -4.31
C ILE A 290 14.00 -24.26 -5.58
N GLY A 291 14.27 -23.66 -6.75
CA GLY A 291 14.58 -24.43 -7.94
C GLY A 291 16.00 -24.99 -7.83
N ASP A 292 16.22 -26.16 -8.41
CA ASP A 292 17.53 -26.82 -8.51
C ASP A 292 18.67 -25.85 -8.83
N ILE A 293 19.88 -26.17 -8.38
CA ILE A 293 21.13 -25.38 -8.44
C ILE A 293 21.44 -24.73 -9.81
N THR A 294 20.76 -25.13 -10.90
CA THR A 294 20.88 -24.59 -12.27
C THR A 294 19.75 -23.64 -12.70
N SER A 295 18.68 -23.51 -11.91
CA SER A 295 17.52 -22.66 -12.22
C SER A 295 17.81 -21.21 -11.83
N THR A 296 17.89 -20.31 -12.81
CA THR A 296 17.84 -18.85 -12.60
C THR A 296 16.75 -18.52 -11.59
N ARG A 297 17.10 -17.86 -10.48
CA ARG A 297 16.15 -17.54 -9.39
C ARG A 297 14.92 -16.84 -9.97
N ASP A 298 13.75 -17.40 -9.70
CA ASP A 298 12.49 -16.72 -9.99
C ASP A 298 12.31 -15.58 -9.02
N PHE A 299 11.89 -14.43 -9.53
CA PHE A 299 11.66 -13.24 -8.74
C PHE A 299 10.17 -12.97 -8.64
N ASP A 300 9.74 -12.62 -7.43
CA ASP A 300 8.47 -11.97 -7.20
C ASP A 300 8.65 -10.46 -7.36
N TYR A 301 7.63 -9.79 -7.87
CA TYR A 301 7.59 -8.36 -8.08
C TYR A 301 6.44 -7.74 -7.29
N MET A 302 6.62 -6.49 -6.86
CA MET A 302 5.61 -5.72 -6.16
C MET A 302 5.74 -4.27 -6.61
N ILE A 303 4.62 -3.53 -6.71
CA ILE A 303 4.70 -2.07 -6.83
C ILE A 303 5.47 -1.52 -5.63
N HIS A 304 6.39 -0.58 -5.85
CA HIS A 304 7.10 0.03 -4.74
C HIS A 304 6.11 0.60 -3.72
N PRO A 305 6.21 0.26 -2.42
CA PRO A 305 5.21 0.64 -1.41
C PRO A 305 4.90 2.13 -1.34
N ILE A 306 5.85 3.00 -1.71
CA ILE A 306 5.64 4.45 -1.88
C ILE A 306 4.40 4.82 -2.70
N PHE A 307 3.96 3.98 -3.66
CA PHE A 307 2.78 4.24 -4.49
C PHE A 307 1.47 3.71 -3.88
N ALA A 308 1.53 2.91 -2.81
CA ALA A 308 0.36 2.33 -2.17
C ALA A 308 -0.68 3.40 -1.74
N PRO A 309 -0.30 4.57 -1.19
CA PRO A 309 -1.26 5.62 -0.85
C PRO A 309 -1.95 6.26 -2.06
N PHE A 310 -1.27 6.35 -3.20
CA PHE A 310 -1.81 6.92 -4.43
C PHE A 310 -2.88 6.01 -5.06
N PHE A 311 -2.61 4.69 -5.06
CA PHE A 311 -3.55 3.70 -5.59
C PHE A 311 -4.49 3.12 -4.53
N VAL A 312 -4.32 3.41 -3.25
CA VAL A 312 -5.17 2.90 -2.16
C VAL A 312 -5.16 1.35 -2.05
N PHE A 313 -3.98 0.76 -1.88
CA PHE A 313 -3.83 -0.67 -1.56
C PHE A 313 -2.84 -0.91 -0.40
N SER A 314 -2.74 -2.13 0.12
CA SER A 314 -1.85 -2.40 1.26
C SER A 314 -0.37 -2.20 0.92
N HIS A 315 0.35 -1.49 1.77
CA HIS A 315 1.81 -1.36 1.71
C HIS A 315 2.53 -2.61 2.27
N ARG A 316 1.82 -3.52 2.95
CA ARG A 316 2.37 -4.72 3.57
C ARG A 316 2.60 -5.83 2.53
N LYS A 317 3.71 -6.55 2.60
CA LYS A 317 3.96 -7.70 1.72
C LYS A 317 3.13 -8.89 2.20
N LYS A 318 2.11 -9.35 1.45
CA LYS A 318 1.29 -10.51 1.87
C LYS A 318 1.03 -11.56 0.79
N ARG A 319 0.17 -11.29 -0.19
CA ARG A 319 -0.23 -12.29 -1.21
C ARG A 319 0.22 -11.90 -2.61
N LYS A 320 0.55 -12.93 -3.40
CA LYS A 320 0.97 -12.80 -4.80
C LYS A 320 0.02 -13.50 -5.75
N LEU A 321 -0.11 -12.98 -6.96
CA LEU A 321 -0.83 -13.59 -8.07
C LEU A 321 0.13 -14.00 -9.21
N ALA A 322 -0.34 -14.86 -10.10
CA ALA A 322 0.41 -15.24 -11.30
C ALA A 322 0.00 -14.37 -12.49
N LEU A 323 0.98 -13.78 -13.18
CA LEU A 323 0.78 -13.07 -14.44
C LEU A 323 1.53 -13.76 -15.57
N GLU A 324 0.98 -13.66 -16.77
CA GLU A 324 1.68 -14.00 -18.01
C GLU A 324 2.40 -12.78 -18.57
N ALA A 325 3.38 -12.97 -19.45
CA ALA A 325 4.00 -11.85 -20.17
C ALA A 325 2.97 -11.02 -20.96
N THR A 326 1.99 -11.69 -21.57
CA THR A 326 0.88 -11.05 -22.28
C THR A 326 0.01 -10.18 -21.37
N ASP A 327 -0.17 -10.55 -20.10
CA ASP A 327 -0.87 -9.73 -19.11
C ASP A 327 -0.14 -8.38 -18.92
N ILE A 328 1.20 -8.42 -18.81
CA ILE A 328 2.03 -7.21 -18.64
C ILE A 328 1.98 -6.31 -19.87
N ILE A 329 2.12 -6.89 -21.07
CA ILE A 329 2.05 -6.12 -22.31
C ILE A 329 0.66 -5.50 -22.48
N THR A 330 -0.40 -6.27 -22.23
CA THR A 330 -1.77 -5.76 -22.35
C THR A 330 -2.06 -4.69 -21.30
N LEU A 331 -1.51 -4.78 -20.08
CA LEU A 331 -1.65 -3.71 -19.07
C LEU A 331 -1.05 -2.38 -19.55
N ILE A 332 -0.03 -2.41 -20.40
CA ILE A 332 0.61 -1.22 -20.97
C ILE A 332 -0.19 -0.69 -22.15
N ASP A 333 -0.55 -1.58 -23.08
CA ASP A 333 -1.11 -1.20 -24.39
C ASP A 333 -2.63 -0.98 -24.35
N ASP A 334 -3.35 -1.83 -23.60
CA ASP A 334 -4.82 -1.81 -23.45
C ASP A 334 -5.21 -2.18 -22.00
N PRO A 335 -5.03 -1.26 -21.04
CA PRO A 335 -5.25 -1.52 -19.63
C PRO A 335 -6.69 -1.96 -19.33
N LYS A 336 -7.68 -1.47 -20.09
CA LYS A 336 -9.10 -1.80 -19.86
C LYS A 336 -9.35 -3.28 -20.13
N LYS A 337 -8.84 -3.78 -21.26
CA LYS A 337 -8.91 -5.19 -21.62
C LYS A 337 -8.15 -6.07 -20.61
N ALA A 338 -6.94 -5.65 -20.23
CA ALA A 338 -6.13 -6.38 -19.25
C ALA A 338 -6.83 -6.47 -17.89
N LEU A 339 -7.35 -5.35 -17.37
CA LEU A 339 -8.05 -5.29 -16.10
C LEU A 339 -9.29 -6.19 -16.10
N LYS A 340 -10.11 -6.14 -17.15
CA LYS A 340 -11.28 -7.03 -17.28
C LYS A 340 -10.87 -8.50 -17.24
N HIS A 341 -9.86 -8.88 -18.02
CA HIS A 341 -9.32 -10.24 -18.02
C HIS A 341 -8.81 -10.68 -16.63
N LEU A 342 -7.97 -9.86 -16.00
CA LEU A 342 -7.31 -10.19 -14.75
C LEU A 342 -8.28 -10.25 -13.56
N ILE A 343 -9.30 -9.38 -13.51
CA ILE A 343 -10.34 -9.42 -12.49
C ILE A 343 -11.17 -10.69 -12.61
N GLN A 344 -11.58 -11.07 -13.83
CA GLN A 344 -12.31 -12.32 -14.08
C GLN A 344 -11.45 -13.55 -13.77
N LYS A 345 -10.17 -13.55 -14.15
CA LYS A 345 -9.19 -14.60 -13.80
C LYS A 345 -9.05 -14.78 -12.29
N ASN A 346 -9.23 -13.70 -11.52
CA ASN A 346 -9.23 -13.70 -10.05
C ASN A 346 -10.64 -13.89 -9.44
N LYS A 347 -11.58 -14.47 -10.20
CA LYS A 347 -12.94 -14.86 -9.77
C LYS A 347 -13.80 -13.71 -9.25
N ARG A 348 -13.53 -12.49 -9.71
CA ARG A 348 -14.33 -11.31 -9.39
C ARG A 348 -15.21 -10.89 -10.56
N PRO A 349 -16.43 -10.39 -10.29
CA PRO A 349 -17.30 -9.83 -11.32
C PRO A 349 -16.64 -8.62 -11.99
N ALA A 350 -16.80 -8.44 -13.30
CA ALA A 350 -16.16 -7.33 -14.03
C ALA A 350 -16.71 -5.95 -13.62
N GLU A 351 -17.94 -5.93 -13.09
CA GLU A 351 -18.68 -4.78 -12.62
C GLU A 351 -17.94 -4.03 -11.50
N VAL A 352 -17.03 -4.70 -10.77
CA VAL A 352 -16.20 -4.03 -9.75
C VAL A 352 -15.31 -2.94 -10.34
N LEU A 353 -14.99 -3.01 -11.64
CA LEU A 353 -14.20 -2.00 -12.35
C LEU A 353 -14.97 -0.69 -12.62
N GLN A 354 -16.30 -0.72 -12.47
CA GLN A 354 -17.17 0.46 -12.61
C GLN A 354 -17.22 1.30 -11.32
N SER A 355 -16.62 0.82 -10.23
CA SER A 355 -16.50 1.59 -8.99
C SER A 355 -15.68 2.87 -9.22
N SER A 356 -16.12 3.96 -8.58
CA SER A 356 -15.44 5.25 -8.70
C SER A 356 -13.97 5.13 -8.29
N LEU A 357 -13.11 5.74 -9.10
CA LEU A 357 -11.68 5.79 -8.82
C LEU A 357 -11.42 6.55 -7.51
N PRO A 358 -10.35 6.22 -6.78
CA PRO A 358 -9.83 7.10 -5.75
C PRO A 358 -9.57 8.49 -6.33
N ASP A 359 -9.84 9.55 -5.56
CA ASP A 359 -9.71 10.95 -5.98
C ASP A 359 -8.33 11.27 -6.60
N GLN A 360 -7.29 10.55 -6.16
CA GLN A 360 -5.93 10.71 -6.67
C GLN A 360 -5.78 10.28 -8.14
N LEU A 361 -6.66 9.39 -8.62
CA LEU A 361 -6.66 8.82 -9.96
C LEU A 361 -7.68 9.48 -10.91
N ASP A 362 -8.41 10.52 -10.48
CA ASP A 362 -9.47 11.14 -11.28
C ASP A 362 -8.99 11.60 -12.66
N LEU A 363 -7.75 12.13 -12.75
CA LEU A 363 -7.13 12.56 -14.00
C LEU A 363 -6.85 11.41 -14.99
N PHE A 364 -6.92 10.16 -14.55
CA PHE A 364 -6.67 8.97 -15.34
C PHE A 364 -7.97 8.19 -15.64
N GLY A 365 -9.13 8.79 -15.36
CA GLY A 365 -10.45 8.19 -15.59
C GLY A 365 -10.64 7.65 -17.01
N GLU A 366 -10.29 8.42 -18.04
CA GLU A 366 -10.46 7.96 -19.43
C GLU A 366 -9.59 6.75 -19.78
N TYR A 367 -8.40 6.65 -19.18
CA TYR A 367 -7.45 5.56 -19.39
C TYR A 367 -7.86 4.29 -18.63
N LEU A 368 -8.40 4.43 -17.41
CA LEU A 368 -8.63 3.31 -16.49
C LEU A 368 -10.09 2.85 -16.38
N ASN A 369 -11.06 3.73 -16.61
CA ASN A 369 -12.47 3.36 -16.47
C ASN A 369 -12.91 2.48 -17.64
N VAL A 370 -13.38 1.29 -17.29
CA VAL A 370 -14.05 0.38 -18.20
C VAL A 370 -15.52 0.82 -18.26
N SER A 371 -15.81 1.82 -19.11
CA SER A 371 -17.18 2.17 -19.48
C SER A 371 -17.77 1.05 -20.36
N ASN A 372 -19.10 0.88 -20.32
CA ASN A 372 -19.83 -0.07 -21.16
C ASN A 372 -19.61 0.16 -22.66
#